data_AF-D8MAE9-F1
#
_entry.id   AF-D8MAE9-F1
#
_cell.length_a   1.000
_cell.length_b   1.000
_cell.length_c   1.000
_cell.angle_alpha   90.00
_cell.angle_beta   90.00
_cell.angle_gamma   90.00
#
_symmetry.space_group_name_H-M   'P 1'
#
loop_
_entity.id
_entity.type
_entity.pdbx_description
1 polymer ?
#
loop_
_entity_poly.entity_id
_entity_poly.type
_entity_poly.pdbx_seq_one_letter_code
_entity_poly.pdbx_strand_id
1 'polypeptide(L)'
;MLKAYRYILSSKMTKSMSERNLLSNDNSIRSSIFKATSGFLNFAKAGVKGILGDEDRSVVVQIVDELVNGRSSSLTESFGYYDPATGRTIMPSDGGKMSFEDVIVFMVGGGNYSEYQHLQMYAKSQNPARVILYGSTDICPANQFIPELQMCFKE
;
A
#
# COMPACT_ATOMS: atom_id res chain seq x y z
N MET A 1 30.99 -10.90 -19.19
CA MET A 1 32.01 -9.83 -19.34
C MET A 1 32.08 -9.25 -20.76
N LEU A 2 32.42 -10.03 -21.81
CA LEU A 2 32.56 -9.52 -23.20
C LEU A 2 31.30 -8.85 -23.80
N LYS A 3 30.09 -9.34 -23.48
CA LYS A 3 28.84 -8.75 -23.98
C LYS A 3 28.54 -7.36 -23.39
N ALA A 4 28.83 -7.16 -22.10
CA ALA A 4 28.62 -5.89 -21.42
C ALA A 4 29.58 -4.79 -21.92
N TYR A 5 30.84 -5.16 -22.20
CA TYR A 5 31.82 -4.24 -22.77
C TYR A 5 31.42 -3.74 -24.17
N ARG A 6 30.89 -4.63 -25.03
CA ARG A 6 30.38 -4.26 -26.36
C ARG A 6 29.19 -3.31 -26.30
N TYR A 7 28.31 -3.49 -25.31
CA TYR A 7 27.16 -2.60 -25.10
C TYR A 7 27.60 -1.17 -24.73
N ILE A 8 28.57 -1.05 -23.82
CA ILE A 8 29.11 0.26 -23.40
C ILE A 8 29.83 0.94 -24.57
N LEU A 9 30.59 0.20 -25.38
CA LEU A 9 31.23 0.76 -26.58
C LEU A 9 30.21 1.26 -27.62
N SER A 10 29.13 0.50 -27.84
CA SER A 10 28.03 0.90 -28.72
C SER A 10 27.38 2.21 -28.24
N SER A 11 27.15 2.35 -26.94
CA SER A 11 26.55 3.56 -26.36
C SER A 11 27.45 4.81 -26.44
N LYS A 12 28.78 4.63 -26.48
CA LYS A 12 29.73 5.74 -26.68
C LYS A 12 29.84 6.16 -28.14
N MET A 13 29.76 5.23 -29.09
CA MET A 13 29.78 5.56 -30.52
C MET A 13 28.54 6.32 -30.99
N THR A 14 27.36 6.04 -30.41
CA THR A 14 26.14 6.79 -30.75
C THR A 14 26.11 8.19 -30.17
N LYS A 15 26.82 8.46 -29.07
CA LYS A 15 27.02 9.83 -28.54
C LYS A 15 28.01 10.66 -29.36
N SER A 16 28.99 10.03 -30.01
CA SER A 16 30.04 10.72 -30.78
C SER A 16 29.63 11.10 -32.22
N MET A 17 28.45 10.68 -32.69
CA MET A 17 27.97 10.92 -34.06
C MET A 17 26.73 11.84 -34.11
N SER A 18 26.44 12.57 -33.03
CA SER A 18 25.31 13.50 -32.96
C SER A 18 25.70 14.98 -32.91
N GLU A 19 27.00 15.31 -32.94
CA GLU A 19 27.49 16.70 -32.77
C GLU A 19 28.02 17.39 -34.04
N ARG A 20 27.87 16.81 -35.22
CA ARG A 20 28.25 17.49 -36.47
C ARG A 20 27.25 17.22 -37.58
N ASN A 21 26.11 17.90 -37.52
CA ASN A 21 25.30 18.40 -38.64
C ASN A 21 23.90 18.76 -38.12
N LEU A 22 23.58 20.06 -38.02
CA LEU A 22 22.26 20.66 -38.27
C LEU A 22 22.23 22.12 -37.77
N LEU A 23 23.12 22.93 -38.35
CA LEU A 23 22.82 24.34 -38.62
C LEU A 23 21.84 24.34 -39.79
N SER A 24 20.54 24.29 -39.52
CA SER A 24 19.46 24.69 -40.44
C SER A 24 18.13 24.65 -39.69
N ASN A 25 17.66 25.85 -39.33
CA ASN A 25 16.27 26.28 -39.32
C ASN A 25 15.16 25.20 -39.20
N ASP A 26 14.74 24.85 -37.97
CA ASP A 26 13.37 24.35 -37.75
C ASP A 26 12.93 24.41 -36.26
N ASN A 27 12.40 25.56 -35.83
CA ASN A 27 11.88 25.79 -34.48
C ASN A 27 10.40 25.37 -34.31
N SER A 28 9.73 24.90 -35.36
CA SER A 28 8.27 24.62 -35.34
C SER A 28 7.95 23.15 -35.00
N ILE A 29 8.78 22.21 -35.45
CA ILE A 29 8.50 20.78 -35.34
C ILE A 29 8.82 20.23 -33.93
N ARG A 30 9.83 20.79 -33.24
CA ARG A 30 10.24 20.31 -31.90
C ARG A 30 9.24 20.65 -30.79
N SER A 31 8.53 21.77 -30.87
CA SER A 31 7.53 22.17 -29.86
C SER A 31 6.22 21.39 -29.98
N SER A 32 5.85 21.02 -31.21
CA SER A 32 4.64 20.25 -31.52
C SER A 32 4.74 18.79 -31.06
N ILE A 33 5.92 18.18 -31.19
CA ILE A 33 6.16 16.80 -30.73
C ILE A 33 6.26 16.71 -29.20
N PHE A 34 6.89 17.69 -28.53
CA PHE A 34 6.95 17.73 -27.06
C PHE A 34 5.57 17.97 -26.41
N LYS A 35 4.70 18.75 -27.06
CA LYS A 35 3.30 18.92 -26.63
C LYS A 35 2.46 17.66 -26.84
N ALA A 36 2.65 16.94 -27.95
CA ALA A 36 1.90 15.72 -28.24
C ALA A 36 2.24 14.59 -27.27
N THR A 37 3.52 14.38 -26.93
CA THR A 37 3.93 13.35 -25.96
C THR A 37 3.46 13.63 -24.53
N SER A 38 3.31 14.91 -24.17
CA SER A 38 2.72 15.33 -22.89
C SER A 38 1.22 15.02 -22.80
N GLY A 39 0.49 15.05 -23.92
CA GLY A 39 -0.93 14.70 -23.99
C GLY A 39 -1.22 13.20 -23.84
N PHE A 40 -0.40 12.35 -24.47
CA PHE A 40 -0.57 10.89 -24.40
C PHE A 40 -0.19 10.29 -23.03
N LEU A 41 0.81 10.85 -22.33
CA LEU A 41 1.16 10.41 -20.96
C LEU A 41 0.05 10.72 -19.94
N ASN A 42 -0.66 11.83 -20.11
CA ASN A 42 -1.82 12.16 -19.28
C ASN A 42 -3.02 11.26 -19.56
N PHE A 43 -3.22 10.81 -20.80
CA PHE A 43 -4.27 9.86 -21.17
C PHE A 43 -4.01 8.45 -20.60
N ALA A 44 -2.75 7.99 -20.59
CA ALA A 44 -2.37 6.74 -19.93
C ALA A 44 -2.54 6.78 -18.40
N LYS A 45 -2.35 7.95 -17.76
CA LYS A 45 -2.67 8.15 -16.33
C LYS A 45 -4.17 8.29 -16.07
N ALA A 46 -4.96 8.75 -17.03
CA ALA A 46 -6.41 8.86 -16.91
C ALA A 46 -7.12 7.50 -17.09
N GLY A 47 -6.58 6.61 -17.93
CA GLY A 47 -7.17 5.29 -18.22
C GLY A 47 -7.02 4.23 -17.12
N VAL A 48 -6.05 4.36 -16.22
CA VAL A 48 -5.87 3.46 -15.06
C VAL A 48 -6.50 4.00 -13.77
N LYS A 49 -6.86 5.30 -13.73
CA LYS A 49 -7.59 5.88 -12.58
C LYS A 49 -9.03 5.38 -12.44
N GLY A 50 -9.60 4.74 -13.47
CA GLY A 50 -10.93 4.13 -13.42
C GLY A 50 -10.96 2.67 -12.96
N ILE A 51 -9.79 2.01 -12.85
CA ILE A 51 -9.63 0.67 -12.24
C ILE A 51 -8.99 0.79 -10.85
N LEU A 52 -8.40 1.95 -10.55
CA LEU A 52 -8.06 2.32 -9.19
C LEU A 52 -9.34 2.84 -8.53
N GLY A 53 -10.20 1.89 -8.11
CA GLY A 53 -11.27 2.19 -7.18
C GLY A 53 -10.71 3.04 -6.03
N ASP A 54 -11.54 3.94 -5.51
CA ASP A 54 -11.24 4.75 -4.34
C ASP A 54 -10.48 3.87 -3.36
N GLU A 55 -9.24 4.25 -2.98
CA GLU A 55 -8.26 3.37 -2.35
C GLU A 55 -8.91 2.66 -1.15
N ASP A 56 -9.41 1.43 -1.37
CA ASP A 56 -10.28 0.75 -0.42
C ASP A 56 -9.46 0.53 0.85
N ARG A 57 -9.72 1.36 1.86
CA ARG A 57 -9.02 1.28 3.14
C ARG A 57 -9.25 -0.11 3.68
N SER A 58 -8.17 -0.88 3.82
CA SER A 58 -8.24 -2.24 4.34
C SER A 58 -9.04 -2.28 5.64
N VAL A 59 -9.94 -3.24 5.78
CA VAL A 59 -10.86 -3.35 6.94
C VAL A 59 -10.09 -3.37 8.26
N VAL A 60 -8.91 -4.01 8.29
CA VAL A 60 -8.03 -4.01 9.47
C VAL A 60 -7.60 -2.61 9.88
N VAL A 61 -7.30 -1.74 8.91
CA VAL A 61 -6.94 -0.33 9.16
C VAL A 61 -8.14 0.43 9.70
N GLN A 62 -9.35 0.19 9.17
CA GLN A 62 -10.57 0.84 9.66
C GLN A 62 -10.85 0.46 11.12
N ILE A 63 -10.79 -0.83 11.45
CA ILE A 63 -10.97 -1.34 12.82
C ILE A 63 -9.93 -0.73 13.76
N VAL A 64 -8.65 -0.78 13.40
CA VAL A 64 -7.57 -0.20 14.23
C VAL A 64 -7.77 1.31 14.39
N ASP A 65 -8.15 2.04 13.34
CA ASP A 65 -8.38 3.48 13.40
C ASP A 65 -9.57 3.86 14.28
N GLU A 66 -10.59 3.01 14.37
CA GLU A 66 -11.71 3.21 15.29
C GLU A 66 -11.31 2.95 16.73
N LEU A 67 -10.74 1.77 17.00
CA LEU A 67 -10.37 1.33 18.34
C LEU A 67 -9.35 2.29 18.97
N VAL A 68 -8.34 2.70 18.21
CA VAL A 68 -7.24 3.52 18.73
C VAL A 68 -7.68 4.97 18.99
N ASN A 69 -8.73 5.44 18.31
CA ASN A 69 -9.28 6.78 18.52
C ASN A 69 -10.51 6.77 19.44
N GLY A 70 -10.86 5.63 20.05
CA GLY A 70 -12.04 5.49 20.90
C GLY A 70 -13.35 5.81 20.16
N ARG A 71 -13.43 5.47 18.88
CA ARG A 71 -14.66 5.54 18.08
C ARG A 71 -15.29 4.15 18.04
N SER A 72 -16.62 4.12 17.99
CA SER A 72 -17.40 2.90 17.83
C SER A 72 -18.22 2.99 16.55
N SER A 73 -18.16 1.95 15.74
CA SER A 73 -19.04 1.73 14.58
C SER A 73 -19.61 0.31 14.60
N SER A 74 -20.37 -0.05 13.57
CA SER A 74 -20.82 -1.42 13.35
C SER A 74 -19.68 -2.44 13.22
N LEU A 75 -18.44 -2.00 12.93
CA LEU A 75 -17.27 -2.88 12.88
C LEU A 75 -16.72 -3.23 14.27
N THR A 76 -16.89 -2.34 15.24
CA THR A 76 -16.19 -2.41 16.54
C THR A 76 -17.13 -2.56 17.74
N GLU A 77 -18.45 -2.39 17.57
CA GLU A 77 -19.43 -2.48 18.66
C GLU A 77 -19.50 -3.85 19.32
N SER A 78 -19.19 -4.92 18.58
CA SER A 78 -19.20 -6.29 19.09
C SER A 78 -17.89 -6.72 19.74
N PHE A 79 -16.86 -5.86 19.75
CA PHE A 79 -15.55 -6.19 20.29
C PHE A 79 -15.56 -6.06 21.81
N GLY A 80 -15.18 -7.13 22.50
CA GLY A 80 -15.00 -7.11 23.96
C GLY A 80 -13.68 -6.44 24.34
N TYR A 81 -13.69 -5.61 25.38
CA TYR A 81 -12.47 -5.02 25.94
C TYR A 81 -12.06 -5.79 27.19
N TYR A 82 -10.77 -6.10 27.30
CA TYR A 82 -10.20 -6.73 28.47
C TYR A 82 -9.02 -5.92 28.97
N ASP A 83 -9.10 -5.48 30.22
CA ASP A 83 -8.00 -4.80 30.88
C ASP A 83 -7.25 -5.79 31.80
N PRO A 84 -6.01 -6.18 31.46
CA PRO A 84 -5.24 -7.12 32.25
C PRO A 84 -4.84 -6.57 33.63
N ALA A 85 -4.80 -5.24 33.82
CA ALA A 85 -4.44 -4.64 35.10
C ALA A 85 -5.55 -4.79 36.14
N THR A 86 -6.81 -4.70 35.71
CA THR A 86 -7.97 -4.83 36.59
C THR A 86 -8.61 -6.22 36.54
N GLY A 87 -8.27 -7.04 35.55
CA GLY A 87 -8.87 -8.35 35.30
C GLY A 87 -10.35 -8.26 34.93
N ARG A 88 -10.83 -7.08 34.52
CA ARG A 88 -12.22 -6.83 34.17
C ARG A 88 -12.40 -6.84 32.66
N THR A 89 -13.47 -7.50 32.23
CA THR A 89 -14.02 -7.28 30.88
C THR A 89 -14.85 -6.01 30.93
N ILE A 90 -14.49 -5.04 30.09
CA ILE A 90 -15.18 -3.77 29.94
C ILE A 90 -16.00 -3.88 28.65
N MET A 91 -17.27 -3.49 28.71
CA MET A 91 -18.06 -3.35 27.50
C MET A 91 -17.74 -2.00 26.85
N PRO A 92 -17.82 -1.87 25.51
CA PRO A 92 -17.62 -0.59 24.83
C PRO A 92 -18.50 0.55 25.42
N SER A 93 -19.62 0.21 26.05
CA SER A 93 -20.54 1.13 26.75
C SER A 93 -20.04 1.66 28.09
N ASP A 94 -19.08 0.98 28.74
CA ASP A 94 -18.77 1.14 30.16
C ASP A 94 -17.48 1.94 30.44
N GLY A 95 -16.69 2.25 29.42
CA GLY A 95 -15.34 2.81 29.58
C GLY A 95 -15.00 3.89 28.56
N GLY A 96 -14.45 5.01 29.06
CA GLY A 96 -14.19 6.22 28.29
C GLY A 96 -13.26 6.04 27.09
N LYS A 97 -13.31 7.01 26.17
CA LYS A 97 -12.48 7.07 24.95
C LYS A 97 -10.99 6.97 25.31
N MET A 98 -10.43 5.78 25.19
CA MET A 98 -9.00 5.55 25.38
C MET A 98 -8.29 5.72 24.04
N SER A 99 -7.28 6.56 24.01
CA SER A 99 -6.36 6.67 22.88
C SER A 99 -5.11 5.85 23.16
N PHE A 100 -4.71 5.00 22.21
CA PHE A 100 -3.51 4.19 22.32
C PHE A 100 -2.43 4.71 21.35
N GLU A 101 -1.17 4.79 21.79
CA GLU A 101 -0.05 5.20 20.94
C GLU A 101 0.65 3.99 20.30
N ASP A 102 0.82 2.93 21.10
CA ASP A 102 1.42 1.67 20.71
C ASP A 102 0.34 0.59 20.61
N VAL A 103 0.30 -0.11 19.47
CA VAL A 103 -0.77 -1.07 19.15
C VAL A 103 -0.17 -2.35 18.62
N ILE A 104 -0.66 -3.49 19.12
CA ILE A 104 -0.34 -4.81 18.60
C ILE A 104 -1.58 -5.37 17.90
N VAL A 105 -1.44 -5.75 16.64
CA VAL A 105 -2.49 -6.38 15.83
C VAL A 105 -2.05 -7.81 15.55
N PHE A 106 -2.86 -8.79 15.95
CA PHE A 106 -2.56 -10.20 15.75
C PHE A 106 -3.67 -10.90 14.95
N MET A 107 -3.35 -11.37 13.75
CA MET A 107 -4.27 -12.11 12.89
C MET A 107 -4.21 -13.61 13.14
N VAL A 108 -5.34 -14.21 13.51
CA VAL A 108 -5.47 -15.65 13.69
C VAL A 108 -6.03 -16.29 12.42
N GLY A 109 -5.36 -17.31 11.90
CA GLY A 109 -5.82 -18.06 10.71
C GLY A 109 -5.17 -17.65 9.38
N GLY A 110 -4.16 -16.79 9.43
CA GLY A 110 -3.39 -16.34 8.26
C GLY A 110 -3.45 -14.83 8.08
N GLY A 111 -2.27 -14.22 8.02
CA GLY A 111 -2.09 -12.80 7.75
C GLY A 111 -1.60 -12.56 6.33
N ASN A 112 -1.82 -11.35 5.80
CA ASN A 112 -1.38 -10.96 4.47
C ASN A 112 -0.43 -9.77 4.50
N TYR A 113 0.58 -9.77 3.62
CA TYR A 113 1.51 -8.66 3.46
C TYR A 113 0.83 -7.34 3.08
N SER A 114 -0.29 -7.38 2.35
CA SER A 114 -1.05 -6.17 2.02
C SER A 114 -1.65 -5.50 3.26
N GLU A 115 -2.12 -6.27 4.24
CA GLU A 115 -2.64 -5.74 5.51
C GLU A 115 -1.53 -5.04 6.29
N TYR A 116 -0.37 -5.71 6.40
CA TYR A 116 0.83 -5.13 7.01
C TYR A 116 1.20 -3.81 6.35
N GLN A 117 1.28 -3.76 5.01
CA GLN A 117 1.63 -2.53 4.29
C GLN A 117 0.64 -1.40 4.57
N HIS A 118 -0.66 -1.67 4.52
CA HIS A 118 -1.68 -0.67 4.81
C HIS A 118 -1.62 -0.17 6.26
N LEU A 119 -1.37 -1.06 7.24
CA LEU A 119 -1.20 -0.68 8.64
C LEU A 119 0.04 0.18 8.87
N GLN A 120 1.17 -0.14 8.23
CA GLN A 120 2.39 0.67 8.34
C GLN A 120 2.25 2.04 7.68
N MET A 121 1.54 2.11 6.56
CA MET A 121 1.19 3.38 5.91
C MET A 121 0.29 4.22 6.82
N TYR A 122 -0.75 3.61 7.37
CA TYR A 122 -1.65 4.24 8.34
C TYR A 122 -0.88 4.80 9.54
N ALA A 123 -0.04 3.98 10.19
CA ALA A 123 0.75 4.36 11.36
C ALA A 123 1.61 5.61 11.13
N LYS A 124 2.28 5.69 9.97
CA LYS A 124 3.14 6.82 9.56
C LYS A 124 2.35 8.07 9.18
N SER A 125 1.11 7.91 8.72
CA SER A 125 0.23 9.04 8.34
C SER A 125 -0.42 9.72 9.55
N GLN A 126 -0.40 9.10 10.72
CA GLN A 126 -0.93 9.70 11.94
C GLN A 126 0.00 10.81 12.46
N ASN A 127 -0.57 11.76 13.20
CA ASN A 127 0.18 12.83 13.86
C ASN A 127 -0.25 12.93 15.34
N PRO A 128 0.57 12.50 16.30
CA PRO A 128 1.91 11.92 16.13
C PRO A 128 1.88 10.56 15.41
N ALA A 129 3.00 10.20 14.79
CA ALA A 129 3.15 8.88 14.17
C ALA A 129 2.99 7.78 15.23
N ARG A 130 2.25 6.73 14.90
CA ARG A 130 1.96 5.62 15.81
C ARG A 130 2.91 4.45 15.59
N VAL A 131 3.03 3.60 16.60
CA VAL A 131 3.75 2.33 16.48
C VAL A 131 2.72 1.21 16.39
N ILE A 132 2.72 0.51 15.26
CA ILE A 132 1.87 -0.66 15.06
C ILE A 132 2.76 -1.87 14.85
N LEU A 133 2.61 -2.88 15.70
CA LEU A 133 3.21 -4.19 15.55
C LEU A 133 2.17 -5.14 14.99
N TYR A 134 2.38 -5.60 13.77
CA TYR A 134 1.53 -6.60 13.12
C TYR A 134 2.15 -7.99 13.27
N GLY A 135 1.33 -8.95 13.68
CA GLY A 135 1.67 -10.36 13.72
C GLY A 135 0.51 -11.22 13.22
N SER A 136 0.82 -12.47 12.90
CA SER A 136 -0.18 -13.46 12.54
C SER A 136 0.29 -14.85 12.91
N THR A 137 -0.62 -15.84 12.84
CA THR A 137 -0.26 -17.26 12.99
C THR A 137 0.65 -17.75 11.86
N ASP A 138 0.40 -17.28 10.63
CA ASP A 138 1.24 -17.50 9.46
C ASP A 138 1.05 -16.31 8.49
N ILE A 139 2.03 -16.05 7.62
CA ILE A 139 1.90 -15.04 6.56
C ILE A 139 1.70 -15.76 5.24
N CYS A 140 0.45 -15.79 4.79
CA CYS A 140 -0.01 -16.66 3.72
C CYS A 140 -0.43 -15.85 2.49
N PRO A 141 0.18 -16.04 1.31
CA PRO A 141 -0.33 -15.51 0.05
C PRO A 141 -1.62 -16.23 -0.39
N ALA A 142 -2.41 -15.58 -1.24
CA ALA A 142 -3.71 -16.09 -1.70
C ALA A 142 -3.66 -17.49 -2.32
N ASN A 143 -2.56 -17.87 -2.97
CA ASN A 143 -2.40 -19.20 -3.57
C ASN A 143 -2.27 -20.34 -2.55
N GLN A 144 -1.86 -20.06 -1.32
CA GLN A 144 -1.75 -21.03 -0.23
C GLN A 144 -3.03 -21.06 0.62
N PHE A 145 -3.68 -19.91 0.80
CA PHE A 145 -4.91 -19.78 1.59
C PHE A 145 -6.12 -20.50 0.95
N ILE A 146 -6.30 -20.40 -0.37
CA ILE A 146 -7.47 -21.01 -1.05
C ILE A 146 -7.53 -22.53 -0.88
N PRO A 147 -6.43 -23.30 -1.06
CA PRO A 147 -6.42 -24.73 -0.77
C PRO A 147 -6.78 -25.09 0.68
N GLU A 148 -6.23 -24.38 1.68
CA GLU A 148 -6.54 -24.62 3.10
C GLU A 148 -8.03 -24.45 3.38
N LEU A 149 -8.60 -23.38 2.83
CA LEU A 149 -10.02 -23.07 2.94
C LEU A 149 -10.88 -24.16 2.27
N GLN A 150 -10.46 -24.69 1.11
CA GLN A 150 -11.12 -25.82 0.46
C GLN A 150 -11.02 -27.13 1.26
N MET A 151 -9.94 -27.35 2.00
CA MET A 151 -9.82 -28.52 2.88
C MET A 151 -10.79 -28.42 4.06
N CYS A 152 -10.95 -27.24 4.66
CA CYS A 152 -11.91 -27.02 5.74
C CYS A 152 -13.37 -27.27 5.34
N PHE A 153 -13.74 -27.07 4.07
CA PHE A 153 -15.12 -27.28 3.58
C PHE A 153 -15.42 -28.72 3.11
N LYS A 154 -14.49 -29.65 3.22
CA LYS A 154 -14.66 -31.05 2.76
C LYS A 154 -15.17 -32.02 3.83
N GLU A 155 -15.45 -31.54 5.04
CA GLU A 155 -16.14 -32.28 6.10
C GLU A 155 -17.63 -31.93 6.15
#